data_AF-A0A3R7WS48-F1
#
_entry.id   AF-A0A3R7WS48-F1
#
_cell.length_a   1.000
_cell.length_b   1.000
_cell.length_c   1.000
_cell.angle_alpha   90.00
_cell.angle_beta   90.00
_cell.angle_gamma   90.00
#
_symmetry.space_group_name_H-M   'P 1'
#
loop_
_entity.id
_entity.type
_entity.pdbx_description
1 polymer ?
#
loop_
_entity_poly.entity_id
_entity_poly.type
_entity_poly.pdbx_seq_one_letter_code
_entity_poly.pdbx_strand_id
1 'polypeptide(L)'
;MLPMMFLMGKIDFENETLLFAARTAFLMCQAIALLVGLYLKQLIQRKQDTRKIFVPGVKSPFDQSPNYAELTETTYEAHELAKANEFIKQTLIGAGISSFIHFKMGVNHVVMIQSVMMPINLWDNPLVQAYLLGRRNGRIWNERLEGESAEDAAAAAGETTIATATAEDVQEKKNISSELTPEEAIAHALAAGVDADFDALWNVVKRKVNAKTDEDQWTALMVACGSPVDTDEFIKKLVKAGINVLAVDGDGWTALHWSAFHGRPEAAEALLSSISATKREKLLAVKASDGRTAAEVAKGEENADVAAIVASFAKDGASDDETSTLRQRKAGVSSVEDVD
;
A
#
# COMPACT_ATOMS: atom_id res chain seq x y z
N MET A 1 10.71 6.49 -6.37
CA MET A 1 11.63 7.27 -7.24
C MET A 1 11.62 6.82 -8.70
N LEU A 2 11.52 5.52 -9.03
CA LEU A 2 11.41 5.04 -10.42
C LEU A 2 10.23 5.65 -11.24
N PRO A 3 9.00 5.79 -10.69
CA PRO A 3 7.87 6.36 -11.44
C PRO A 3 8.08 7.84 -11.79
N MET A 4 8.73 8.59 -10.89
CA MET A 4 9.01 10.02 -11.08
C MET A 4 10.09 10.23 -12.14
N MET A 5 11.10 9.35 -12.20
CA MET A 5 12.16 9.41 -13.22
C MET A 5 11.62 9.11 -14.63
N PHE A 6 10.63 8.21 -14.75
CA PHE A 6 9.93 7.92 -16.00
C PHE A 6 9.04 9.08 -16.48
N LEU A 7 8.31 9.73 -15.57
CA LEU A 7 7.56 10.95 -15.89
C LEU A 7 8.48 12.08 -16.35
N MET A 8 9.68 12.18 -15.77
CA MET A 8 10.62 13.27 -16.07
C MET A 8 11.25 13.19 -17.45
N GLY A 9 11.33 11.99 -18.04
CA GLY A 9 11.80 11.80 -19.43
C GLY A 9 10.78 12.21 -20.50
N LYS A 10 9.51 12.44 -20.12
CA LYS A 10 8.43 12.87 -21.02
C LYS A 10 8.13 14.37 -20.96
N ILE A 11 8.84 15.10 -20.09
CA ILE A 11 8.64 16.53 -19.87
C ILE A 11 9.67 17.31 -20.68
N ASP A 12 9.19 18.12 -21.61
CA ASP A 12 10.03 19.00 -22.40
C ASP A 12 10.38 20.26 -21.60
N PHE A 13 11.60 20.27 -21.04
CA PHE A 13 12.14 21.41 -20.29
C PHE A 13 12.74 22.49 -21.19
N GLU A 14 12.68 22.35 -22.52
CA GLU A 14 12.99 23.43 -23.47
C GLU A 14 11.80 24.40 -23.62
N ASN A 15 10.59 23.98 -23.19
CA ASN A 15 9.43 24.85 -23.13
C ASN A 15 9.56 25.91 -22.03
N GLU A 16 9.78 27.17 -22.43
CA GLU A 16 9.94 28.31 -21.51
C GLU A 16 8.73 28.52 -20.57
N THR A 17 7.52 28.25 -21.05
CA THR A 17 6.30 28.43 -20.24
C THR A 17 6.23 27.40 -19.12
N LEU A 18 6.57 26.14 -19.43
CA LEU A 18 6.58 25.06 -18.46
C LEU A 18 7.67 25.28 -17.41
N LEU A 19 8.86 25.71 -17.85
CA LEU A 19 9.96 26.01 -16.97
C LEU A 19 9.67 27.21 -16.07
N PHE A 20 9.02 28.25 -16.60
CA PHE A 20 8.56 29.39 -15.81
C PHE A 20 7.53 28.96 -14.75
N ALA A 21 6.52 28.17 -15.14
CA ALA A 21 5.53 27.63 -14.23
C ALA A 21 6.15 26.79 -13.11
N ALA A 22 7.12 25.93 -13.42
CA ALA A 22 7.85 25.12 -12.44
C ALA A 22 8.66 25.98 -11.44
N ARG A 23 9.29 27.07 -11.91
CA ARG A 23 10.00 28.02 -11.02
C ARG A 23 9.04 28.75 -10.09
N THR A 24 7.91 29.20 -10.61
CA THR A 24 6.88 29.86 -9.80
C THR A 24 6.29 28.90 -8.76
N ALA A 25 5.95 27.67 -9.17
CA ALA A 25 5.44 26.63 -8.27
C ALA A 25 6.45 26.30 -7.16
N PHE A 26 7.73 26.17 -7.50
CA PHE A 26 8.81 25.94 -6.55
C PHE A 26 8.90 27.05 -5.50
N LEU A 27 8.93 28.31 -5.93
CA LEU A 27 9.00 29.47 -5.02
C LEU A 27 7.76 29.56 -4.13
N MET A 28 6.57 29.28 -4.68
CA MET A 28 5.32 29.26 -3.91
C MET A 28 5.34 28.15 -2.85
N CYS A 29 5.70 26.93 -3.22
CA CYS A 29 5.81 25.81 -2.28
C CYS A 29 6.82 26.11 -1.18
N GLN A 30 7.96 26.70 -1.53
CA GLN A 30 8.99 27.08 -0.58
C GLN A 30 8.52 28.16 0.41
N ALA A 31 7.81 29.18 -0.09
CA ALA A 31 7.25 30.24 0.74
C ALA A 31 6.18 29.69 1.70
N ILE A 32 5.29 28.82 1.19
CA ILE A 32 4.25 28.16 2.00
C ILE A 32 4.89 27.30 3.08
N ALA A 33 5.86 26.44 2.73
CA ALA A 33 6.54 25.58 3.70
C ALA A 33 7.23 26.40 4.80
N LEU A 34 7.90 27.50 4.45
CA LEU A 34 8.52 28.39 5.42
C LEU A 34 7.49 29.07 6.34
N LEU A 35 6.39 29.56 5.78
CA LEU A 35 5.30 30.17 6.56
C LEU A 35 4.66 29.15 7.51
N VAL A 36 4.42 27.93 7.06
CA VAL A 36 3.92 26.84 7.90
C VAL A 36 4.90 26.50 9.02
N GLY A 37 6.19 26.40 8.72
CA GLY A 37 7.22 26.16 9.75
C GLY A 37 7.25 27.27 10.81
N LEU A 38 7.19 28.53 10.40
CA LEU A 38 7.14 29.68 11.32
C LEU A 38 5.85 29.69 12.15
N TYR A 39 4.72 29.36 11.53
CA TYR A 39 3.43 29.26 12.20
C TYR A 39 3.39 28.12 13.23
N LEU A 40 3.92 26.95 12.88
CA LEU A 40 4.09 25.81 13.80
C LEU A 40 4.92 26.21 15.01
N LYS A 41 6.07 26.86 14.80
CA LYS A 41 6.90 27.37 15.89
C LYS A 41 6.11 28.31 16.81
N GLN A 42 5.33 29.22 16.25
CA GLN A 42 4.48 30.12 17.02
C GLN A 42 3.38 29.37 17.80
N LEU A 43 2.75 28.35 17.20
CA LEU A 43 1.73 27.52 17.86
C LEU A 43 2.30 26.73 19.04
N ILE A 44 3.45 26.08 18.85
CA ILE A 44 4.13 25.30 19.89
C ILE A 44 4.48 26.20 21.09
N GLN A 45 5.06 27.37 20.84
CA GLN A 45 5.40 28.35 21.88
C GLN A 45 4.18 28.89 22.64
N ARG A 46 3.02 28.98 21.99
CA ARG A 46 1.77 29.40 22.65
C ARG A 46 1.18 28.29 23.52
N LYS A 47 1.39 27.02 23.17
CA LYS A 47 0.85 25.88 23.91
C LYS A 47 1.59 25.62 25.22
N GLN A 48 2.90 25.88 25.25
CA GLN A 48 3.75 25.71 26.44
C GLN A 48 3.58 24.34 27.11
N ASP A 49 3.65 23.27 26.31
CA ASP A 49 3.47 21.90 26.81
C ASP A 49 4.76 21.43 27.51
N THR A 50 4.83 21.63 28.82
CA THR A 50 6.02 21.32 29.63
C THR A 50 6.04 19.89 30.15
N ARG A 51 5.16 19.00 29.67
CA ARG A 51 5.18 17.59 30.07
C ARG A 51 6.48 16.93 29.63
N LYS A 52 7.10 16.19 30.55
CA LYS A 52 8.35 15.48 30.31
C LYS A 52 8.12 14.26 29.43
N ILE A 53 9.03 14.07 28.49
CA ILE A 53 9.05 12.94 27.58
C ILE A 53 10.46 12.41 27.42
N PHE A 54 10.54 11.10 27.18
CA PHE A 54 11.79 10.41 26.91
C PHE A 54 11.74 9.94 25.46
N VAL A 55 12.44 10.66 24.59
CA VAL A 55 12.44 10.38 23.15
C VAL A 55 13.55 9.38 22.85
N PRO A 56 13.25 8.22 22.24
CA PRO A 56 14.26 7.25 21.83
C PRO A 56 15.10 7.81 20.69
N GLY A 57 16.40 7.53 20.74
CA GLY A 57 17.30 7.76 19.61
C GLY A 57 16.96 6.85 18.43
N VAL A 58 17.71 6.99 17.35
CA VAL A 58 17.70 6.03 16.24
C VAL A 58 18.82 5.02 16.43
N LYS A 59 18.64 3.75 16.04
CA LYS A 59 19.66 2.71 16.21
C LYS A 59 20.90 2.98 15.35
N SER A 60 20.74 3.51 14.14
CA SER A 60 21.82 3.75 13.19
C SER A 60 21.41 4.77 12.12
N PRO A 61 22.34 5.43 11.41
CA PRO A 61 22.00 6.25 10.24
C PRO A 61 21.18 5.53 9.16
N PHE A 62 21.25 4.19 9.11
CA PHE A 62 20.52 3.36 8.15
C PHE A 62 19.30 2.66 8.77
N ASP A 63 19.18 2.63 10.10
CA ASP A 63 18.04 2.06 10.83
C ASP A 63 17.44 3.13 11.74
N GLN A 64 16.35 3.73 11.26
CA GLN A 64 15.61 4.79 11.94
C GLN A 64 14.63 4.25 13.00
N SER A 65 14.63 2.94 13.27
CA SER A 65 13.77 2.38 14.31
C SER A 65 14.13 2.95 15.70
N PRO A 66 13.13 3.12 16.59
CA PRO A 66 13.35 3.64 17.92
C PRO A 66 14.34 2.79 18.72
N ASN A 67 15.38 3.42 19.24
CA ASN A 67 16.33 2.84 20.19
C ASN A 67 15.96 3.26 21.63
N TYR A 68 15.20 2.42 22.33
CA TYR A 68 14.81 2.66 23.72
C TYR A 68 15.94 2.49 24.75
N ALA A 69 17.12 2.02 24.33
CA ALA A 69 18.29 1.97 25.22
C ALA A 69 18.91 3.37 25.41
N GLU A 70 18.77 4.24 24.41
CA GLU A 70 19.28 5.61 24.43
C GLU A 70 18.13 6.60 24.39
N LEU A 71 17.68 7.01 25.58
CA LEU A 71 16.58 7.96 25.74
C LEU A 71 17.12 9.36 26.02
N THR A 72 16.61 10.34 25.27
CA THR A 72 16.86 11.75 25.53
C THR A 72 15.70 12.31 26.34
N GLU A 73 15.96 12.76 27.58
CA GLU A 73 14.97 13.48 28.39
C GLU A 73 14.79 14.90 27.84
N THR A 74 13.53 15.27 27.58
CA THR A 74 13.15 16.60 27.11
C THR A 74 11.69 16.89 27.48
N THR A 75 11.20 18.09 27.14
CA THR A 75 9.77 18.41 27.22
C THR A 75 9.16 18.42 25.82
N TYR A 76 7.83 18.22 25.72
CA TYR A 76 7.15 18.36 24.42
C TYR A 76 7.45 19.69 23.76
N GLU A 77 7.32 20.80 24.49
CA GLU A 77 7.61 22.13 23.95
C GLU A 77 9.04 22.22 23.40
N ALA A 78 10.06 21.80 24.17
CA ALA A 78 11.45 21.91 23.74
C ALA A 78 11.76 21.02 22.54
N HIS A 79 11.25 19.78 22.53
CA HIS A 79 11.45 18.84 21.45
C HIS A 79 10.75 19.26 20.16
N GLU A 80 9.46 19.61 20.24
CA GLU A 80 8.66 20.04 19.10
C GLU A 80 9.22 21.36 18.52
N LEU A 81 9.69 22.28 19.37
CA LEU A 81 10.33 23.52 18.92
C LEU A 81 11.69 23.26 18.24
N ALA A 82 12.48 22.31 18.73
CA ALA A 82 13.71 21.89 18.07
C ALA A 82 13.41 21.33 16.67
N LYS A 83 12.39 20.46 16.54
CA LYS A 83 11.96 19.89 15.26
C LYS A 83 11.38 20.93 14.30
N ALA A 84 10.62 21.91 14.79
CA ALA A 84 10.15 23.02 13.97
C ALA A 84 11.33 23.87 13.43
N ASN A 85 12.33 24.17 14.26
CA ASN A 85 13.53 24.90 13.83
C ASN A 85 14.37 24.08 12.84
N GLU A 86 14.50 22.77 13.05
CA GLU A 86 15.16 21.84 12.13
C GLU A 86 14.49 21.86 10.75
N PHE A 87 13.15 21.74 10.72
CA PHE A 87 12.37 21.82 9.50
C PHE A 87 12.56 23.16 8.76
N ILE A 88 12.49 24.29 9.47
CA ILE A 88 12.75 25.62 8.87
C ILE A 88 14.16 25.70 8.27
N LYS A 89 15.17 25.22 9.01
CA LYS A 89 16.56 25.23 8.57
C LYS A 89 16.76 24.36 7.32
N GLN A 90 16.23 23.14 7.32
CA GLN A 90 16.28 22.22 6.18
C GLN A 90 15.57 22.81 4.96
N THR A 91 14.41 23.43 5.16
CA THR A 91 13.65 24.12 4.10
C THR A 91 14.50 25.23 3.46
N LEU A 92 15.17 26.07 4.25
CA LEU A 92 16.05 27.14 3.73
C LEU A 92 17.30 26.58 3.01
N ILE A 93 17.97 25.58 3.57
CA ILE A 93 19.15 24.95 2.97
C ILE A 93 18.78 24.25 1.67
N GLY A 94 17.70 23.48 1.66
CA GLY A 94 17.17 22.77 0.50
C GLY A 94 16.83 23.71 -0.65
N ALA A 95 16.23 24.87 -0.36
CA ALA A 95 16.00 25.90 -1.37
C ALA A 95 17.28 26.50 -1.93
N GLY A 96 18.28 26.75 -1.09
CA GLY A 96 19.59 27.24 -1.52
C GLY A 96 20.28 26.25 -2.48
N ILE A 97 20.30 24.97 -2.10
CA ILE A 97 20.90 23.89 -2.93
C ILE A 97 20.12 23.73 -4.23
N SER A 98 18.79 23.66 -4.17
CA SER A 98 17.94 23.50 -5.36
C SER A 98 18.09 24.68 -6.32
N SER A 99 18.16 25.90 -5.79
CA SER A 99 18.40 27.11 -6.59
C SER A 99 19.78 27.08 -7.24
N PHE A 100 20.82 26.64 -6.52
CA PHE A 100 22.17 26.49 -7.08
C PHE A 100 22.21 25.47 -8.22
N ILE A 101 21.62 24.29 -8.02
CA ILE A 101 21.57 23.22 -9.03
C ILE A 101 20.79 23.70 -10.27
N HIS A 102 19.68 24.39 -10.07
CA HIS A 102 18.85 24.93 -11.15
C HIS A 102 19.57 26.04 -11.94
N PHE A 103 19.97 27.12 -11.26
CA PHE A 103 20.47 28.32 -11.93
C PHE A 103 21.93 28.21 -12.37
N LYS A 104 22.77 27.46 -11.64
CA LYS A 104 24.20 27.35 -11.94
C LYS A 104 24.55 26.09 -12.73
N MET A 105 23.91 24.96 -12.44
CA MET A 105 24.20 23.70 -13.12
C MET A 105 23.23 23.41 -14.28
N GLY A 106 22.19 24.24 -14.47
CA GLY A 106 21.23 24.10 -15.57
C GLY A 106 20.29 22.90 -15.41
N VAL A 107 20.22 22.32 -14.22
CA VAL A 107 19.46 21.10 -13.94
C VAL A 107 18.00 21.47 -13.63
N ASN A 108 17.23 21.75 -14.69
CA ASN A 108 15.88 22.31 -14.62
C ASN A 108 14.85 21.44 -13.87
N HIS A 109 15.07 20.13 -13.83
CA HIS A 109 14.12 19.22 -13.20
C HIS A 109 14.08 19.33 -11.67
N VAL A 110 15.12 19.88 -11.03
CA VAL A 110 15.18 19.99 -9.58
C VAL A 110 14.02 20.82 -9.03
N VAL A 111 13.68 21.94 -9.67
CA VAL A 111 12.58 22.82 -9.22
C VAL A 111 11.21 22.18 -9.44
N MET A 112 11.06 21.35 -10.47
CA MET A 112 9.82 20.62 -10.72
C MET A 112 9.60 19.52 -9.67
N ILE A 113 10.63 18.72 -9.39
CA ILE A 113 10.59 17.71 -8.32
C ILE A 113 10.23 18.39 -7.00
N GLN A 114 10.89 19.49 -6.65
CA GLN A 114 10.63 20.20 -5.40
C GLN A 114 9.21 20.80 -5.34
N SER A 115 8.61 21.17 -6.48
CA SER A 115 7.23 21.64 -6.53
C SER A 115 6.20 20.55 -6.17
N VAL A 116 6.56 19.27 -6.31
CA VAL A 116 5.70 18.13 -5.98
C VAL A 116 6.06 17.52 -4.62
N MET A 117 7.37 17.35 -4.37
CA MET A 117 7.87 16.72 -3.14
C MET A 117 7.71 17.62 -1.91
N MET A 118 7.85 18.94 -2.04
CA MET A 118 7.69 19.83 -0.88
C MET A 118 6.28 19.75 -0.28
N PRO A 119 5.18 19.82 -1.07
CA PRO A 119 3.83 19.59 -0.54
C PRO A 119 3.66 18.22 0.13
N ILE A 120 4.21 17.15 -0.45
CA ILE A 120 4.13 15.80 0.12
C ILE A 120 4.89 15.74 1.45
N ASN A 121 6.14 16.22 1.48
CA ASN A 121 6.94 16.27 2.71
C ASN A 121 6.28 17.14 3.80
N LEU A 122 5.58 18.21 3.41
CA LEU A 122 4.83 19.05 4.34
C LEU A 122 3.60 18.32 4.89
N TRP A 123 2.91 17.55 4.05
CA TRP A 123 1.81 16.70 4.46
C TRP A 123 2.29 15.62 5.45
N ASP A 124 3.37 14.93 5.15
CA ASP A 124 3.87 13.83 6.00
C ASP A 124 4.55 14.31 7.28
N ASN A 125 4.79 15.62 7.43
CA ASN A 125 5.43 16.18 8.60
C ASN A 125 4.59 15.96 9.88
N PRO A 126 5.11 15.30 10.93
CA PRO A 126 4.34 14.99 12.14
C PRO A 126 3.79 16.23 12.86
N LEU A 127 4.51 17.35 12.82
CA LEU A 127 4.05 18.61 13.43
C LEU A 127 2.88 19.20 12.63
N VAL A 128 2.91 19.12 11.30
CA VAL A 128 1.80 19.57 10.44
C VAL A 128 0.56 18.72 10.70
N GLN A 129 0.71 17.39 10.73
CA GLN A 129 -0.40 16.48 11.04
C GLN A 129 -0.99 16.78 12.42
N ALA A 130 -0.16 16.95 13.45
CA ALA A 130 -0.60 17.19 14.81
C ALA A 130 -1.26 18.57 15.01
N TYR A 131 -0.69 19.65 14.45
CA TYR A 131 -1.12 21.02 14.76
C TYR A 131 -2.02 21.66 13.71
N LEU A 132 -1.84 21.37 12.42
CA LEU A 132 -2.66 21.97 11.35
C LEU A 132 -3.85 21.08 10.98
N LEU A 133 -3.65 19.76 10.94
CA LEU A 133 -4.69 18.81 10.54
C LEU A 133 -5.46 18.21 11.73
N GLY A 134 -5.00 18.46 12.96
CA GLY A 134 -5.62 17.92 14.18
C GLY A 134 -5.50 16.40 14.31
N ARG A 135 -4.65 15.77 13.49
CA ARG A 135 -4.41 14.32 13.45
C ARG A 135 -3.23 13.96 14.34
N ARG A 136 -3.38 14.20 15.64
CA ARG A 136 -2.40 13.71 16.62
C ARG A 136 -2.74 12.26 16.97
N ASN A 137 -2.37 11.35 16.07
CA ASN A 137 -2.52 9.92 16.28
C ASN A 137 -1.38 9.46 17.20
N GLY A 138 -1.72 8.82 18.31
CA GLY A 138 -0.76 8.16 19.22
C GLY A 138 0.46 9.00 19.63
N ARG A 139 1.61 8.32 19.71
CA ARG A 139 2.93 8.85 20.11
C ARG A 139 3.72 9.29 18.90
N ILE A 140 3.68 10.59 18.62
CA ILE A 140 4.30 11.19 17.42
C ILE A 140 5.83 11.13 17.41
N TRP A 141 6.47 10.87 18.56
CA TRP A 141 7.92 10.77 18.72
C TRP A 141 8.37 9.39 19.22
N ASN A 142 7.47 8.40 19.21
CA ASN A 142 7.70 7.10 19.86
C ASN A 142 8.15 7.28 21.33
N GLU A 143 7.66 8.33 21.97
CA GLU A 143 8.13 8.78 23.28
C GLU A 143 7.67 7.85 24.40
N ARG A 144 8.53 7.64 25.40
CA ARG A 144 8.13 7.04 26.68
C ARG A 144 7.67 8.13 27.64
N LEU A 145 6.57 7.88 28.34
CA LEU A 145 6.05 8.78 29.37
C LEU A 145 6.70 8.53 30.73
N GLU A 146 6.65 9.53 31.61
CA GLU A 146 7.21 9.41 32.96
C GLU A 146 6.46 8.35 33.78
N GLY A 147 7.20 7.39 34.35
CA GLY A 147 6.64 6.27 35.11
C GLY A 147 6.26 5.03 34.29
N GLU A 148 6.42 5.07 32.97
CA GLU A 148 6.11 3.96 32.08
C GLU A 148 7.32 3.03 31.86
N SER A 149 7.08 1.72 31.68
CA SER A 149 8.14 0.77 31.32
C SER A 149 8.61 0.97 29.88
N ALA A 150 9.81 0.49 29.54
CA ALA A 150 10.29 0.54 28.16
C ALA A 150 9.48 -0.37 27.22
N GLU A 151 8.92 -1.45 27.75
CA GLU A 151 8.13 -2.44 27.00
C GLU A 151 6.76 -1.85 26.62
N ASP A 152 6.08 -1.19 27.56
CA ASP A 152 4.80 -0.53 27.32
C ASP A 152 4.94 0.63 26.31
N ALA A 153 6.05 1.38 26.42
CA ALA A 153 6.33 2.46 25.48
C ALA A 153 6.64 1.97 24.06
N ALA A 154 7.36 0.86 23.93
CA ALA A 154 7.63 0.22 22.65
C ALA A 154 6.35 -0.34 22.00
N ALA A 155 5.46 -0.94 22.81
CA ALA A 155 4.15 -1.41 22.35
C ALA A 155 3.28 -0.25 21.84
N ALA A 156 3.20 0.85 22.59
CA ALA A 156 2.42 2.03 22.20
C ALA A 156 2.99 2.80 20.99
N ALA A 157 4.31 2.73 20.77
CA ALA A 157 4.95 3.28 19.58
C ALA A 157 4.70 2.44 18.33
N GLY A 158 4.60 1.11 18.46
CA GLY A 158 4.28 0.19 17.37
C GLY A 158 2.89 0.40 16.75
N GLU A 159 1.97 1.02 17.48
CA GLU A 159 0.64 1.41 16.98
C GLU A 159 0.64 2.74 16.19
N THR A 160 1.75 3.50 16.19
CA THR A 160 1.79 4.89 15.69
C THR A 160 2.80 5.12 14.56
N THR A 161 3.12 4.12 13.73
CA THR A 161 3.96 4.35 12.54
C THR A 161 3.10 4.79 11.35
N ILE A 162 2.91 6.11 11.22
CA ILE A 162 2.55 6.73 9.94
C ILE A 162 3.67 6.39 8.94
N ALA A 163 3.25 5.81 7.82
CA ALA A 163 4.04 5.40 6.68
C ALA A 163 5.25 6.30 6.37
N THR A 164 6.44 5.79 6.65
CA THR A 164 7.64 6.12 5.89
C THR A 164 8.24 4.81 5.40
N ALA A 165 8.04 4.56 4.11
CA ALA A 165 8.67 3.47 3.39
C ALA A 165 10.18 3.71 3.30
N THR A 166 10.98 2.87 3.98
CA THR A 166 12.27 2.38 3.48
C THR A 166 12.55 1.01 4.08
N ALA A 167 13.03 0.12 3.22
CA ALA A 167 13.28 -1.29 3.43
C ALA A 167 14.47 -1.57 4.37
N GLU A 168 14.48 -2.80 4.91
CA GLU A 168 15.54 -3.53 5.62
C GLU A 168 15.65 -3.14 7.12
N ASP A 169 15.56 -4.03 8.12
CA ASP A 169 16.12 -5.39 8.22
C ASP A 169 15.41 -6.26 9.29
N VAL A 170 14.98 -7.46 8.88
CA VAL A 170 15.13 -8.82 9.49
C VAL A 170 14.87 -9.08 11.00
N GLN A 171 13.91 -9.99 11.21
CA GLN A 171 13.74 -11.01 12.28
C GLN A 171 13.60 -10.56 13.75
N GLU A 172 12.38 -10.64 14.26
CA GLU A 172 12.15 -11.27 15.56
C GLU A 172 11.09 -12.38 15.44
N LYS A 173 11.56 -13.64 15.44
CA LYS A 173 10.74 -14.79 15.79
C LYS A 173 10.29 -14.63 17.24
N LYS A 174 9.16 -13.96 17.47
CA LYS A 174 8.42 -14.08 18.71
C LYS A 174 7.18 -14.90 18.45
N ASN A 175 7.25 -16.15 18.90
CA ASN A 175 6.09 -16.99 19.22
C ASN A 175 5.17 -16.20 20.17
N ILE A 176 4.25 -15.43 19.62
CA ILE A 176 3.09 -14.93 20.35
C ILE A 176 1.91 -15.73 19.85
N SER A 177 1.72 -16.88 20.49
CA SER A 177 0.48 -17.64 20.46
C SER A 177 -0.59 -16.97 21.33
N SER A 178 -0.85 -15.67 21.12
CA SER A 178 -2.12 -15.05 21.48
C SER A 178 -2.89 -14.90 20.18
N GLU A 179 -4.05 -15.55 20.12
CA GLU A 179 -4.78 -15.83 18.89
C GLU A 179 -5.07 -14.57 18.06
N LEU A 180 -4.22 -14.25 17.09
CA LEU A 180 -4.53 -13.29 16.04
C LEU A 180 -5.92 -13.59 15.49
N THR A 181 -6.72 -12.55 15.33
CA THR A 181 -7.96 -12.66 14.57
C THR A 181 -7.63 -12.99 13.10
N PRO A 182 -8.52 -13.67 12.37
CA PRO A 182 -8.36 -13.89 10.93
C PRO A 182 -8.05 -12.60 10.15
N GLU A 183 -8.66 -11.48 10.55
CA GLU A 183 -8.49 -10.17 9.96
C GLU A 183 -7.08 -9.61 10.21
N GLU A 184 -6.59 -9.64 11.46
CA GLU A 184 -5.23 -9.22 11.80
C GLU A 184 -4.17 -10.10 11.14
N ALA A 185 -4.42 -11.42 11.04
CA ALA A 185 -3.50 -12.34 10.37
C ALA A 185 -3.38 -12.05 8.86
N ILE A 186 -4.48 -11.68 8.20
CA ILE A 186 -4.47 -11.24 6.79
C ILE A 186 -3.67 -9.95 6.65
N ALA A 187 -3.91 -8.96 7.52
CA ALA A 187 -3.18 -7.69 7.49
C ALA A 187 -1.67 -7.90 7.74
N HIS A 188 -1.32 -8.77 8.70
CA HIS A 188 0.07 -9.11 8.99
C HIS A 188 0.75 -9.81 7.80
N ALA A 189 0.07 -10.77 7.16
CA ALA A 189 0.63 -11.44 5.98
C ALA A 189 0.80 -10.48 4.79
N LEU A 190 -0.13 -9.54 4.60
CA LEU A 190 0.01 -8.49 3.59
C LEU A 190 1.22 -7.59 3.87
N ALA A 191 1.38 -7.12 5.11
CA ALA A 191 2.50 -6.28 5.52
C ALA A 191 3.85 -7.01 5.44
N ALA A 192 3.87 -8.32 5.69
CA ALA A 192 5.08 -9.14 5.63
C ALA A 192 5.58 -9.37 4.18
N GLY A 193 4.71 -9.28 3.16
CA GLY A 193 5.09 -9.39 1.76
C GLY A 193 5.85 -10.68 1.43
N VAL A 194 7.15 -10.57 1.12
CA VAL A 194 8.02 -11.73 0.84
C VAL A 194 8.23 -12.63 2.05
N ASP A 195 8.14 -12.09 3.26
CA ASP A 195 8.35 -12.81 4.52
C ASP A 195 7.05 -13.39 5.09
N ALA A 196 5.96 -13.34 4.33
CA ALA A 196 4.66 -13.82 4.76
C ALA A 196 4.67 -15.34 5.02
N ASP A 197 4.37 -15.73 6.26
CA ASP A 197 4.18 -17.13 6.63
C ASP A 197 2.73 -17.57 6.30
N PHE A 198 2.55 -18.15 5.12
CA PHE A 198 1.26 -18.64 4.64
C PHE A 198 0.74 -19.85 5.43
N ASP A 199 1.60 -20.60 6.12
CA ASP A 199 1.19 -21.70 6.99
C ASP A 199 0.63 -21.18 8.32
N ALA A 200 1.28 -20.17 8.90
CA ALA A 200 0.75 -19.44 10.05
C ALA A 200 -0.57 -18.74 9.70
N LEU A 201 -0.63 -18.07 8.54
CA LEU A 201 -1.86 -17.46 8.03
C LEU A 201 -2.97 -18.51 7.92
N TRP A 202 -2.69 -19.66 7.29
CA TRP A 202 -3.66 -20.76 7.15
C TRP A 202 -4.23 -21.21 8.50
N ASN A 203 -3.38 -21.35 9.51
CA ASN A 203 -3.78 -21.81 10.82
C ASN A 203 -4.79 -20.89 11.51
N VAL A 204 -4.78 -19.60 11.19
CA VAL A 204 -5.72 -18.61 11.70
C VAL A 204 -6.97 -18.53 10.81
N VAL A 205 -6.80 -18.31 9.50
CA VAL A 205 -7.92 -18.02 8.58
C VAL A 205 -8.81 -19.24 8.32
N LYS A 206 -8.32 -20.47 8.53
CA LYS A 206 -9.17 -21.67 8.41
C LYS A 206 -10.39 -21.66 9.34
N ARG A 207 -10.37 -20.87 10.41
CA ARG A 207 -11.51 -20.68 11.33
C ARG A 207 -12.60 -19.78 10.74
N LYS A 208 -12.23 -18.85 9.85
CA LYS A 208 -13.12 -17.91 9.15
C LYS A 208 -12.52 -17.59 7.78
N VAL A 209 -12.70 -18.50 6.82
CA VAL A 209 -12.04 -18.45 5.50
C VAL A 209 -12.40 -17.18 4.71
N ASN A 210 -13.60 -16.63 4.94
CA ASN A 210 -14.11 -15.42 4.29
C ASN A 210 -13.91 -14.15 5.13
N ALA A 211 -12.94 -14.15 6.05
CA ALA A 211 -12.56 -12.95 6.80
C ALA A 211 -12.07 -11.83 5.86
N LYS A 212 -12.33 -10.59 6.26
CA LYS A 212 -11.95 -9.38 5.55
C LYS A 212 -11.33 -8.39 6.52
N THR A 213 -10.23 -7.74 6.15
CA THR A 213 -9.66 -6.65 6.96
C THR A 213 -10.65 -5.48 7.07
N ASP A 214 -10.62 -4.74 8.18
CA ASP A 214 -11.61 -3.69 8.42
C ASP A 214 -11.44 -2.49 7.48
N GLU A 215 -10.20 -2.02 7.29
CA GLU A 215 -9.90 -0.79 6.52
C GLU A 215 -10.16 -0.99 5.02
N ASP A 216 -9.51 -1.97 4.43
CA ASP A 216 -9.46 -2.14 2.97
C ASP A 216 -10.17 -3.40 2.46
N GLN A 217 -10.83 -4.16 3.35
CA GLN A 217 -11.64 -5.33 2.97
C GLN A 217 -10.85 -6.47 2.31
N TRP A 218 -9.56 -6.61 2.61
CA TRP A 218 -8.67 -7.64 2.06
C TRP A 218 -9.04 -9.03 2.53
N THR A 219 -8.97 -9.99 1.61
CA THR A 219 -9.10 -11.41 1.91
C THR A 219 -7.75 -12.13 1.84
N ALA A 220 -7.63 -13.28 2.49
CA ALA A 220 -6.44 -14.13 2.38
C ALA A 220 -6.10 -14.52 0.93
N LEU A 221 -7.11 -14.61 0.05
CA LEU A 221 -6.91 -14.90 -1.37
C LEU A 221 -6.28 -13.74 -2.12
N MET A 222 -6.67 -12.49 -1.82
CA MET A 222 -6.07 -11.30 -2.45
C MET A 222 -4.60 -11.17 -2.06
N VAL A 223 -4.29 -11.40 -0.77
CA VAL A 223 -2.89 -11.41 -0.29
C VAL A 223 -2.07 -12.46 -1.02
N ALA A 224 -2.59 -13.69 -1.17
CA ALA A 224 -1.89 -14.75 -1.87
C ALA A 224 -1.65 -14.41 -3.36
N CYS A 225 -2.69 -13.95 -4.07
CA CYS A 225 -2.60 -13.64 -5.49
C CYS A 225 -1.74 -12.40 -5.82
N GLY A 226 -1.64 -11.44 -4.90
CA GLY A 226 -0.76 -10.27 -5.03
C GLY A 226 0.65 -10.48 -4.46
N SER A 227 0.91 -11.60 -3.78
CA SER A 227 2.18 -11.83 -3.11
C SER A 227 3.32 -12.09 -4.11
N PRO A 228 4.54 -11.56 -3.85
CA PRO A 228 5.73 -11.82 -4.67
C PRO A 228 6.32 -13.23 -4.49
N VAL A 229 5.85 -14.02 -3.52
CA VAL A 229 6.28 -15.43 -3.33
C VAL A 229 5.29 -16.42 -3.96
N ASP A 230 5.74 -17.65 -4.20
CA ASP A 230 4.89 -18.72 -4.70
C ASP A 230 3.85 -19.10 -3.62
N THR A 231 2.58 -18.97 -3.98
CA THR A 231 1.43 -19.24 -3.09
C THR A 231 0.43 -20.22 -3.69
N ASP A 232 0.81 -20.94 -4.76
CA ASP A 232 -0.10 -21.77 -5.56
C ASP A 232 -0.85 -22.81 -4.71
N GLU A 233 -0.12 -23.51 -3.85
CA GLU A 233 -0.71 -24.50 -2.95
C GLU A 233 -1.63 -23.87 -1.90
N PHE A 234 -1.28 -22.67 -1.42
CA PHE A 234 -2.12 -21.93 -0.49
C PHE A 234 -3.42 -21.44 -1.16
N ILE A 235 -3.34 -20.94 -2.40
CA ILE A 235 -4.51 -20.57 -3.22
C ILE A 235 -5.44 -21.78 -3.40
N LYS A 236 -4.90 -22.92 -3.84
CA LYS A 236 -5.66 -24.18 -3.98
C LYS A 236 -6.33 -24.59 -2.67
N LYS A 237 -5.64 -24.43 -1.54
CA LYS A 237 -6.14 -24.74 -0.20
C LYS A 237 -7.31 -23.84 0.21
N LEU A 238 -7.19 -22.53 -0.01
CA LEU A 238 -8.27 -21.57 0.25
C LEU A 238 -9.51 -21.85 -0.60
N VAL A 239 -9.33 -22.14 -1.88
CA VAL A 239 -10.45 -22.46 -2.80
C VAL A 239 -11.17 -23.74 -2.36
N LYS A 240 -10.43 -24.80 -2.00
CA LYS A 240 -11.00 -26.03 -1.44
C LYS A 240 -11.75 -25.79 -0.13
N ALA A 241 -11.32 -24.81 0.65
CA ALA A 241 -11.95 -24.41 1.91
C ALA A 241 -13.19 -23.50 1.75
N GLY A 242 -13.58 -23.18 0.51
CA GLY A 242 -14.79 -22.42 0.23
C GLY A 242 -14.63 -20.91 0.32
N ILE A 243 -13.43 -20.37 0.08
CA ILE A 243 -13.23 -18.92 0.00
C ILE A 243 -14.08 -18.30 -1.12
N ASN A 244 -14.59 -17.09 -0.87
CA ASN A 244 -15.33 -16.31 -1.84
C ASN A 244 -14.36 -15.67 -2.83
N VAL A 245 -14.12 -16.37 -3.94
CA VAL A 245 -13.23 -15.92 -5.03
C VAL A 245 -13.72 -14.66 -5.75
N LEU A 246 -14.99 -14.29 -5.60
CA LEU A 246 -15.57 -13.08 -6.18
C LEU A 246 -15.57 -11.91 -5.18
N ALA A 247 -14.98 -12.08 -4.00
CA ALA A 247 -14.84 -10.98 -3.05
C ALA A 247 -14.00 -9.85 -3.68
N VAL A 248 -14.43 -8.63 -3.39
CA VAL A 248 -13.72 -7.40 -3.74
C VAL A 248 -13.27 -6.67 -2.49
N ASP A 249 -12.16 -5.94 -2.62
CA ASP A 249 -11.63 -5.02 -1.62
C ASP A 249 -12.31 -3.64 -1.71
N GLY A 250 -11.77 -2.64 -1.01
CA GLY A 250 -12.26 -1.26 -1.00
C GLY A 250 -12.30 -0.59 -2.38
N ASP A 251 -11.41 -0.99 -3.30
CA ASP A 251 -11.32 -0.44 -4.66
C ASP A 251 -12.11 -1.25 -5.69
N GLY A 252 -12.82 -2.29 -5.25
CA GLY A 252 -13.57 -3.18 -6.13
C GLY A 252 -12.69 -4.24 -6.80
N TRP A 253 -11.44 -4.41 -6.37
CA TRP A 253 -10.52 -5.37 -6.96
C TRP A 253 -10.74 -6.77 -6.40
N THR A 254 -10.73 -7.76 -7.29
CA THR A 254 -10.71 -9.18 -6.91
C THR A 254 -9.28 -9.68 -6.77
N ALA A 255 -9.09 -10.87 -6.20
CA ALA A 255 -7.78 -11.52 -6.16
C ALA A 255 -7.13 -11.67 -7.55
N LEU A 256 -7.92 -11.85 -8.61
CA LEU A 256 -7.42 -11.91 -9.98
C LEU A 256 -6.87 -10.56 -10.46
N HIS A 257 -7.46 -9.43 -10.05
CA HIS A 257 -6.92 -8.09 -10.33
C HIS A 257 -5.55 -7.90 -9.68
N TRP A 258 -5.38 -8.36 -8.43
CA TRP A 258 -4.10 -8.31 -7.74
C TRP A 258 -3.02 -9.16 -8.42
N SER A 259 -3.34 -10.36 -8.90
CA SER A 259 -2.39 -11.14 -9.72
C SER A 259 -2.04 -10.45 -11.04
N ALA A 260 -3.01 -9.76 -11.66
CA ALA A 260 -2.81 -9.03 -12.90
C ALA A 260 -1.95 -7.77 -12.74
N PHE A 261 -2.11 -7.05 -11.64
CA PHE A 261 -1.33 -5.85 -11.32
C PHE A 261 0.12 -6.20 -10.97
N HIS A 262 0.32 -7.22 -10.14
CA HIS A 262 1.66 -7.65 -9.71
C HIS A 262 2.38 -8.59 -10.67
N GLY A 263 1.76 -8.95 -11.81
CA GLY A 263 2.37 -9.82 -12.80
C GLY A 263 2.65 -11.23 -12.28
N ARG A 264 1.64 -11.87 -11.68
CA ARG A 264 1.76 -13.19 -11.03
C ARG A 264 1.04 -14.28 -11.86
N PRO A 265 1.66 -14.80 -12.93
CA PRO A 265 1.02 -15.77 -13.82
C PRO A 265 0.67 -17.07 -13.11
N GLU A 266 1.55 -17.59 -12.26
CA GLU A 266 1.34 -18.85 -11.52
C GLU A 266 0.13 -18.73 -10.58
N ALA A 267 0.04 -17.63 -9.83
CA ALA A 267 -1.09 -17.38 -8.94
C ALA A 267 -2.42 -17.23 -9.70
N ALA A 268 -2.40 -16.56 -10.86
CA ALA A 268 -3.58 -16.43 -11.72
C ALA A 268 -4.02 -17.80 -12.26
N GLU A 269 -3.09 -18.63 -12.72
CA GLU A 269 -3.35 -19.98 -13.20
C GLU A 269 -3.85 -20.89 -12.07
N ALA A 270 -3.22 -20.86 -10.90
CA ALA A 270 -3.63 -21.62 -9.72
C ALA A 270 -5.07 -21.28 -9.30
N LEU A 271 -5.44 -19.99 -9.30
CA LEU A 271 -6.80 -19.55 -9.01
C LEU A 271 -7.80 -20.03 -10.07
N LEU A 272 -7.53 -19.77 -11.35
CA LEU A 272 -8.46 -20.07 -12.46
C LEU A 272 -8.66 -21.57 -12.70
N SER A 273 -7.61 -22.38 -12.50
CA SER A 273 -7.66 -23.84 -12.59
C SER A 273 -8.38 -24.49 -11.40
N SER A 274 -8.38 -23.86 -10.23
CA SER A 274 -8.97 -24.40 -9.00
C SER A 274 -10.47 -24.14 -8.83
N ILE A 275 -11.05 -23.25 -9.65
CA ILE A 275 -12.47 -22.84 -9.56
C ILE A 275 -13.33 -23.45 -10.66
N SER A 276 -14.64 -23.60 -10.40
CA SER A 276 -15.60 -24.07 -11.41
C SER A 276 -15.72 -23.09 -12.58
N ALA A 277 -16.04 -23.60 -13.78
CA ALA A 277 -16.24 -22.79 -14.98
C ALA A 277 -17.23 -21.62 -14.75
N THR A 278 -18.31 -21.87 -14.00
CA THR A 278 -19.31 -20.85 -13.65
C THR A 278 -18.76 -19.72 -12.76
N LYS A 279 -17.87 -20.03 -11.82
CA LYS A 279 -17.19 -19.00 -11.00
C LYS A 279 -16.12 -18.28 -11.80
N ARG A 280 -15.42 -19.01 -12.67
CA ARG A 280 -14.38 -18.49 -13.55
C ARG A 280 -14.93 -17.42 -14.49
N GLU A 281 -16.01 -17.72 -15.20
CA GLU A 281 -16.68 -16.76 -16.09
C GLU A 281 -17.06 -15.47 -15.36
N LYS A 282 -17.69 -15.60 -14.18
CA LYS A 282 -18.04 -14.45 -13.34
C LYS A 282 -16.81 -13.66 -12.90
N LEU A 283 -15.75 -14.35 -12.46
CA LEU A 283 -14.52 -13.73 -11.99
C LEU A 283 -13.81 -12.95 -13.09
N LEU A 284 -13.75 -13.50 -14.31
CA LEU A 284 -13.16 -12.86 -15.48
C LEU A 284 -13.91 -11.59 -15.90
N ALA A 285 -15.22 -11.53 -15.63
CA ALA A 285 -16.08 -10.40 -15.98
C ALA A 285 -16.16 -9.30 -14.89
N VAL A 286 -15.58 -9.51 -13.70
CA VAL A 286 -15.61 -8.49 -12.64
C VAL A 286 -14.81 -7.27 -13.09
N LYS A 287 -15.40 -6.08 -12.90
CA LYS A 287 -14.76 -4.79 -13.12
C LYS A 287 -14.52 -4.11 -11.78
N ALA A 288 -13.31 -3.60 -11.60
CA ALA A 288 -12.96 -2.73 -10.48
C ALA A 288 -13.66 -1.36 -10.57
N SER A 289 -13.47 -0.52 -9.55
CA SER A 289 -14.07 0.82 -9.52
C SER A 289 -13.61 1.75 -10.65
N ASP A 290 -12.44 1.47 -11.23
CA ASP A 290 -11.91 2.14 -12.42
C ASP A 290 -12.51 1.61 -13.74
N GLY A 291 -13.41 0.63 -13.67
CA GLY A 291 -14.10 0.01 -14.80
C GLY A 291 -13.29 -1.05 -15.56
N ARG A 292 -12.06 -1.35 -15.12
CA ARG A 292 -11.19 -2.35 -15.75
C ARG A 292 -11.43 -3.74 -15.18
N THR A 293 -11.33 -4.74 -16.04
CA THR A 293 -11.22 -6.16 -15.69
C THR A 293 -9.77 -6.54 -15.39
N ALA A 294 -9.54 -7.69 -14.74
CA ALA A 294 -8.18 -8.17 -14.49
C ALA A 294 -7.35 -8.33 -15.78
N ALA A 295 -7.97 -8.73 -16.90
CA ALA A 295 -7.30 -8.80 -18.20
C ALA A 295 -6.81 -7.43 -18.70
N GLU A 296 -7.60 -6.38 -18.46
CA GLU A 296 -7.28 -5.01 -18.86
C GLU A 296 -6.24 -4.40 -17.92
N VAL A 297 -6.27 -4.71 -16.62
CA VAL A 297 -5.21 -4.36 -15.67
C VAL A 297 -3.89 -5.01 -16.09
N ALA A 298 -3.88 -6.32 -16.37
CA ALA A 298 -2.67 -7.02 -16.82
C ALA A 298 -2.05 -6.39 -18.07
N LYS A 299 -2.88 -5.97 -19.04
CA LYS A 299 -2.41 -5.26 -20.24
C LYS A 299 -1.88 -3.86 -19.93
N GLY A 300 -2.54 -3.13 -19.02
CA GLY A 300 -2.13 -1.79 -18.62
C GLY A 300 -0.80 -1.76 -17.87
N GLU A 301 -0.52 -2.79 -17.08
CA GLU A 301 0.74 -2.95 -16.33
C GLU A 301 1.81 -3.74 -17.13
N GLU A 302 1.59 -3.99 -18.42
CA GLU A 302 2.50 -4.74 -19.31
C GLU A 302 2.79 -6.19 -18.88
N ASN A 303 1.91 -6.79 -18.07
CA ASN A 303 1.99 -8.18 -17.60
C ASN A 303 1.38 -9.16 -18.63
N ALA A 304 2.07 -9.31 -19.76
CA ALA A 304 1.59 -10.08 -20.92
C ALA A 304 1.28 -11.55 -20.60
N ASP A 305 2.05 -12.19 -19.73
CA ASP A 305 1.87 -13.60 -19.36
C ASP A 305 0.55 -13.83 -18.61
N VAL A 306 0.23 -12.95 -17.66
CA VAL A 306 -1.06 -12.99 -16.96
C VAL A 306 -2.21 -12.73 -17.92
N ALA A 307 -2.07 -11.75 -18.82
CA ALA A 307 -3.08 -11.48 -19.84
C ALA A 307 -3.31 -12.70 -20.77
N ALA A 308 -2.26 -13.44 -21.10
CA ALA A 308 -2.35 -14.65 -21.91
C ALA A 308 -3.07 -15.80 -21.17
N ILE A 309 -2.75 -16.01 -19.88
CA ILE A 309 -3.43 -17.00 -19.02
C ILE A 309 -4.91 -16.65 -18.87
N VAL A 310 -5.22 -15.40 -18.54
CA VAL A 310 -6.61 -14.94 -18.40
C VAL A 310 -7.38 -15.15 -19.72
N ALA A 311 -6.73 -14.91 -20.87
CA ALA A 311 -7.34 -15.11 -22.18
C ALA A 311 -7.50 -16.60 -22.57
N SER A 312 -6.62 -17.51 -22.15
CA SER A 312 -6.79 -18.95 -22.42
C SER A 312 -8.00 -19.49 -21.65
N PHE A 313 -8.11 -19.15 -20.37
CA PHE A 313 -9.22 -19.56 -19.52
C PHE A 313 -10.57 -18.94 -19.91
N ALA A 314 -10.56 -17.78 -20.59
CA ALA A 314 -11.76 -17.19 -21.17
C ALA A 314 -12.26 -17.95 -22.42
N LYS A 315 -11.36 -18.56 -23.19
CA LYS A 315 -11.72 -19.34 -24.39
C LYS A 315 -12.23 -20.73 -24.04
N ASP A 316 -11.66 -21.36 -23.02
CA ASP A 316 -12.07 -22.70 -22.56
C ASP A 316 -13.50 -22.72 -22.02
N GLY A 317 -13.99 -21.60 -21.46
CA GLY A 317 -15.38 -21.46 -21.03
C GLY A 317 -16.41 -21.43 -22.17
N ALA A 318 -15.98 -21.10 -23.39
CA ALA A 318 -16.86 -20.99 -24.55
C ALA A 318 -17.05 -22.33 -25.31
N SER A 319 -16.16 -23.30 -25.13
CA SER A 319 -16.26 -24.60 -25.82
C SER A 319 -17.21 -25.60 -25.16
N ASP A 320 -17.48 -25.44 -23.87
CA ASP A 320 -18.34 -26.40 -23.13
C ASP A 320 -19.83 -26.19 -23.41
N ASP A 321 -20.25 -25.01 -23.89
CA ASP A 321 -21.66 -24.71 -24.15
C ASP A 321 -22.18 -25.20 -25.53
N GLU A 322 -21.27 -25.47 -26.48
CA GLU A 322 -21.64 -26.14 -27.74
C GLU A 322 -21.91 -27.63 -27.56
N THR A 323 -21.35 -28.28 -26.52
CA THR A 323 -21.59 -29.71 -26.29
C THR A 323 -22.83 -30.00 -25.44
N SER A 324 -23.30 -29.03 -24.65
CA SER A 324 -24.50 -29.16 -23.82
C SER A 324 -25.80 -29.01 -24.63
N THR A 325 -25.79 -28.17 -25.66
CA THR A 325 -26.95 -27.89 -26.53
C THR A 325 -27.20 -28.99 -27.58
N LEU A 326 -26.17 -29.74 -27.98
CA LEU A 326 -26.30 -30.87 -28.91
C LEU A 326 -26.86 -32.16 -28.27
N ARG A 327 -26.74 -32.33 -26.94
CA ARG A 327 -27.25 -33.53 -26.24
C ARG A 327 -28.75 -33.49 -25.90
N GLN A 328 -29.41 -32.32 -25.94
CA GLN A 328 -30.83 -32.20 -25.63
C GLN A 328 -31.78 -32.23 -26.85
N ARG A 329 -31.26 -32.34 -28.08
CA ARG A 329 -32.11 -32.39 -29.30
C ARG A 329 -32.34 -33.79 -29.89
N LYS A 330 -32.05 -34.87 -29.18
CA LYS A 330 -32.28 -36.24 -29.69
C LYS A 330 -32.86 -37.20 -28.65
N ALA A 331 -33.97 -36.81 -28.02
CA ALA A 331 -34.88 -37.74 -27.36
C ALA A 331 -36.30 -37.17 -27.42
N GLY A 332 -37.14 -37.69 -28.32
CA GLY A 332 -38.57 -37.35 -28.33
C GLY A 332 -39.20 -37.16 -29.71
N VAL A 333 -39.09 -38.15 -30.60
CA VAL A 333 -40.17 -38.40 -31.58
C VAL A 333 -40.45 -39.90 -31.59
N SER A 334 -41.35 -40.30 -30.71
CA SER A 334 -42.08 -41.56 -30.74
C SER A 334 -43.53 -41.20 -30.52
N SER A 335 -44.27 -41.02 -31.61
CA SER A 335 -45.73 -41.07 -31.61
C SER A 335 -46.14 -41.92 -32.80
N VAL A 336 -46.42 -43.18 -32.47
CA VAL A 336 -47.32 -44.04 -33.24
C VAL A 336 -48.73 -43.47 -33.03
N GLU A 337 -49.42 -43.15 -34.11
CA GLU A 337 -50.87 -43.23 -34.20
C GLU A 337 -51.23 -43.62 -35.64
N ASP A 338 -52.01 -44.69 -35.74
CA ASP A 338 -52.58 -45.30 -36.94
C ASP A 338 -53.59 -44.39 -37.67
N VAL A 339 -53.95 -44.81 -38.90
CA VAL A 339 -55.12 -44.51 -39.80
C VAL A 339 -54.54 -44.26 -41.21
N ASP A 340 -54.75 -45.06 -42.26
CA ASP A 340 -55.73 -46.09 -42.64
C ASP A 340 -55.05 -47.32 -43.28
#